data_AF-A0A158PGP8-F1
#
_entry.id   AF-A0A158PGP8-F1
#
_cell.length_a   1.000
_cell.length_b   1.000
_cell.length_c   1.000
_cell.angle_alpha   90.00
_cell.angle_beta   90.00
_cell.angle_gamma   90.00
#
_symmetry.space_group_name_H-M   'P 1'
#
loop_
_entity.id
_entity.type
_entity.pdbx_description
1 polymer ?
#
loop_
_entity_poly.entity_id
_entity_poly.type
_entity_poly.pdbx_seq_one_letter_code
_entity_poly.pdbx_strand_id
1 'polypeptide(L)'
;MSCLTFHFFLLQFFTGETAADRSVENAIGNGEVDRDSLNKALCILIAKVDRFYSKVGHELNLRSLRELCLAVTSASENRIFYSGRKAAVLTPTTNLLTRVSDILSSLGNRPLVHQMLVWPIVCSHFVHVPNQSDMIQSRVGVIALSDTISSLILAESQGLCFNQMLVAPFQTIACSETCSPETREQIVAVLADFVKTKSDRIGSGWKTLFGTLRAVRTSEVDDASVHWTVLDVIGYVYSQSFRELQTKDAALRLITPTYTVILNLFRTVHIANPNLLHRYGNKFPIPERLPSNQMDGGRSDANLRQAVGISTQMVVDILSLDQSYYLHFYVLSVVNV
;
A
#
# COMPACT_ATOMS: atom_id res chain seq x y z
N MET A 1 -1.68 -24.11 1.21
CA MET A 1 -0.25 -24.41 1.44
C MET A 1 -0.09 -25.92 1.54
N SER A 2 -0.10 -26.56 0.38
CA SER A 2 -0.30 -28.00 0.20
C SER A 2 1.02 -28.77 0.28
N CYS A 3 0.92 -30.05 0.65
CA CYS A 3 1.92 -31.10 0.86
C CYS A 3 3.28 -30.98 0.13
N LEU A 4 3.31 -30.45 -1.10
CA LEU A 4 4.53 -30.12 -1.87
C LEU A 4 5.49 -29.17 -1.15
N THR A 5 4.97 -28.17 -0.42
CA THR A 5 5.80 -27.18 0.30
C THR A 5 6.53 -27.84 1.49
N PHE A 6 5.89 -28.81 2.13
CA PHE A 6 6.43 -29.54 3.28
C PHE A 6 7.48 -30.57 2.86
N HIS A 7 7.24 -31.27 1.74
CA HIS A 7 8.21 -32.19 1.15
C HIS A 7 9.45 -31.47 0.58
N PHE A 8 9.29 -30.21 0.16
CA PHE A 8 10.38 -29.36 -0.33
C PHE A 8 11.31 -28.89 0.81
N PHE A 9 10.76 -28.54 1.97
CA PHE A 9 11.54 -28.15 3.15
C PHE A 9 12.45 -29.29 3.64
N LEU A 10 11.96 -30.53 3.58
CA LEU A 10 12.74 -31.72 3.92
C LEU A 10 13.86 -32.03 2.89
N LEU A 11 13.64 -31.77 1.60
CA LEU A 11 14.63 -32.01 0.54
C LEU A 11 15.76 -30.97 0.48
N GLN A 12 15.54 -29.75 0.96
CA GLN A 12 16.59 -28.73 1.12
C GLN A 12 17.53 -29.02 2.30
N PHE A 13 17.01 -29.63 3.38
CA PHE A 13 17.78 -29.87 4.61
C PHE A 13 18.88 -30.94 4.45
N PHE A 14 18.75 -31.84 3.47
CA PHE A 14 19.63 -33.03 3.36
C PHE A 14 20.82 -32.89 2.40
N THR A 15 20.87 -31.91 1.47
CA THR A 15 21.88 -31.90 0.39
C THR A 15 22.78 -30.66 0.32
N GLY A 16 22.53 -29.61 1.13
CA GLY A 16 23.32 -28.37 1.08
C GLY A 16 23.19 -27.52 -0.20
N GLU A 17 22.78 -28.11 -1.33
CA GLU A 17 22.48 -27.43 -2.60
C GLU A 17 21.03 -26.98 -2.70
N THR A 18 20.80 -25.76 -3.20
CA THR A 18 19.45 -25.23 -3.44
C THR A 18 18.80 -25.95 -4.62
N ALA A 19 17.47 -26.16 -4.57
CA ALA A 19 16.75 -26.87 -5.63
C ALA A 19 16.88 -26.20 -7.02
N ALA A 20 17.15 -24.88 -7.05
CA ALA A 20 17.36 -24.13 -8.29
C ALA A 20 18.70 -24.43 -8.97
N ASP A 21 19.69 -24.94 -8.23
CA ASP A 21 21.02 -25.29 -8.76
C ASP A 21 21.06 -26.70 -9.35
N ARG A 22 20.09 -27.56 -9.00
CA ARG A 22 20.02 -28.94 -9.48
C ARG A 22 19.71 -29.01 -10.98
N SER A 23 20.22 -30.04 -11.65
CA SER A 23 19.90 -30.35 -13.05
C SER A 23 18.56 -31.06 -13.16
N VAL A 24 17.74 -30.66 -14.14
CA VAL A 24 16.46 -31.31 -14.46
C VAL A 24 16.69 -32.71 -15.05
N GLU A 25 17.76 -32.88 -15.85
CA GLU A 25 18.12 -34.17 -16.47
C GLU A 25 18.45 -35.22 -15.41
N ASN A 26 19.16 -34.82 -14.36
CA ASN A 26 19.48 -35.71 -13.22
C ASN A 26 18.22 -36.12 -12.43
N ALA A 27 17.13 -35.36 -12.52
CA ALA A 27 15.88 -35.66 -11.82
C ALA A 27 14.95 -36.59 -12.61
N ILE A 28 15.11 -36.68 -13.94
CA ILE A 28 14.28 -37.48 -14.83
C ILE A 28 14.89 -38.87 -15.11
N GLY A 29 16.21 -39.01 -15.00
CA GLY A 29 16.89 -40.28 -15.28
C GLY A 29 16.80 -40.72 -16.75
N ASN A 30 17.46 -41.84 -17.09
CA ASN A 30 17.63 -42.31 -18.47
C ASN A 30 16.40 -43.06 -19.07
N GLY A 31 15.16 -42.62 -18.81
CA GLY A 31 14.06 -42.95 -19.72
C GLY A 31 12.73 -43.45 -19.15
N GLU A 32 12.59 -43.71 -17.85
CA GLU A 32 11.27 -43.97 -17.24
C GLU A 32 10.84 -42.79 -16.37
N VAL A 33 9.95 -41.97 -16.90
CA VAL A 33 9.34 -40.84 -16.17
C VAL A 33 8.29 -41.39 -15.22
N ASP A 34 8.72 -41.85 -14.04
CA ASP A 34 7.81 -42.14 -12.95
C ASP A 34 7.25 -40.85 -12.35
N ARG A 35 6.16 -40.99 -11.57
CA ARG A 35 5.46 -39.84 -10.97
C ARG A 35 6.39 -39.02 -10.07
N ASP A 36 7.35 -39.66 -9.41
CA ASP A 36 8.25 -39.01 -8.47
C ASP A 36 9.38 -38.24 -9.19
N SER A 37 9.91 -38.76 -10.29
CA SER A 37 10.86 -38.07 -11.16
C SER A 37 10.22 -36.85 -11.82
N LEU A 38 8.95 -36.97 -12.26
CA LEU A 38 8.20 -35.83 -12.79
C LEU A 38 7.96 -34.74 -11.73
N ASN A 39 7.57 -35.13 -10.51
CA ASN A 39 7.39 -34.18 -9.40
C ASN A 39 8.70 -33.46 -9.03
N LYS A 40 9.83 -34.18 -9.00
CA LYS A 40 11.16 -33.60 -8.76
C LYS A 40 11.56 -32.62 -9.86
N ALA A 41 11.38 -33.00 -11.13
CA ALA A 41 11.67 -32.12 -12.27
C ALA A 41 10.83 -30.85 -12.23
N LEU A 42 9.52 -30.96 -11.96
CA LEU A 42 8.62 -29.81 -11.79
C LEU A 42 9.07 -28.90 -10.65
N CYS A 43 9.47 -29.45 -9.50
CA CYS A 43 9.97 -28.66 -8.37
C CYS A 43 11.25 -27.90 -8.73
N ILE A 44 12.20 -28.52 -9.45
CA ILE A 44 13.43 -27.88 -9.91
C ILE A 44 13.09 -26.76 -10.90
N LEU A 45 12.17 -26.99 -11.84
CA LEU A 45 11.73 -25.97 -12.79
C LEU A 45 11.06 -24.78 -12.09
N ILE A 46 10.18 -25.02 -11.12
CA ILE A 46 9.58 -23.96 -10.31
C ILE A 46 10.67 -23.18 -9.57
N ALA A 47 11.61 -23.86 -8.92
CA ALA A 47 12.71 -23.19 -8.21
C ALA A 47 13.61 -22.36 -9.15
N LYS A 48 13.87 -22.83 -10.36
CA LYS A 48 14.61 -22.08 -11.39
C LYS A 48 13.83 -20.86 -11.87
N VAL A 49 12.52 -20.97 -12.10
CA VAL A 49 11.64 -19.86 -12.47
C VAL A 49 11.59 -18.81 -11.37
N ASP A 50 11.50 -19.23 -10.11
CA ASP A 50 11.45 -18.33 -8.96
C ASP A 50 12.76 -17.57 -8.81
N ARG A 51 13.89 -18.25 -8.99
CA ARG A 51 15.22 -17.63 -9.03
C ARG A 51 15.39 -16.68 -10.22
N PHE A 52 14.80 -16.99 -11.37
CA PHE A 52 14.81 -16.08 -12.52
C PHE A 52 14.10 -14.77 -12.17
N TYR A 53 12.85 -14.85 -11.66
CA TYR A 53 12.09 -13.65 -11.30
C TYR A 53 12.72 -12.81 -10.18
N SER A 54 13.41 -13.42 -9.23
CA SER A 54 14.11 -12.68 -8.17
C SER A 54 15.38 -11.96 -8.65
N LYS A 55 15.93 -12.34 -9.81
CA LYS A 55 17.18 -11.79 -10.35
C LYS A 55 17.00 -10.81 -11.50
N VAL A 56 16.00 -11.01 -12.33
CA VAL A 56 15.85 -10.29 -13.62
C VAL A 56 15.75 -8.78 -13.45
N GLY A 57 15.11 -8.30 -12.39
CA GLY A 57 15.01 -6.87 -12.15
C GLY A 57 16.29 -6.26 -11.59
N HIS A 58 17.33 -7.04 -11.27
CA HIS A 58 18.69 -6.56 -11.01
C HIS A 58 19.64 -6.77 -12.20
N GLU A 59 19.50 -7.88 -12.94
CA GLU A 59 20.47 -8.29 -13.97
C GLU A 59 20.13 -7.81 -15.40
N LEU A 60 18.86 -7.63 -15.77
CA LEU A 60 18.49 -7.28 -17.15
C LEU A 60 18.77 -5.81 -17.48
N ASN A 61 19.26 -5.50 -18.67
CA ASN A 61 19.28 -4.12 -19.15
C ASN A 61 17.85 -3.54 -19.23
N LEU A 62 17.72 -2.20 -19.23
CA LEU A 62 16.42 -1.53 -19.19
C LEU A 62 15.48 -1.96 -20.34
N ARG A 63 16.00 -2.13 -21.56
CA ARG A 63 15.18 -2.52 -22.71
C ARG A 63 14.58 -3.91 -22.50
N SER A 64 15.41 -4.90 -22.18
CA SER A 64 14.95 -6.27 -21.91
C SER A 64 14.01 -6.35 -20.71
N LEU A 65 14.26 -5.54 -19.67
CA LEU A 65 13.39 -5.46 -18.50
C LEU A 65 11.99 -4.92 -18.87
N ARG A 66 11.91 -3.87 -19.69
CA ARG A 66 10.63 -3.31 -20.14
C ARG A 66 9.82 -4.33 -20.96
N GLU A 67 10.47 -5.01 -21.90
CA GLU A 67 9.83 -6.07 -22.70
C GLU A 67 9.36 -7.22 -21.81
N LEU A 68 10.16 -7.63 -20.83
CA LEU A 68 9.75 -8.67 -19.87
C LEU A 68 8.55 -8.22 -19.03
N CYS A 69 8.56 -7.01 -18.47
CA CYS A 69 7.44 -6.47 -17.70
C CYS A 69 6.17 -6.40 -18.55
N LEU A 70 6.27 -5.98 -19.81
CA LEU A 70 5.14 -5.97 -20.74
C LEU A 70 4.60 -7.38 -20.99
N ALA A 71 5.48 -8.34 -21.31
CA ALA A 71 5.09 -9.71 -21.60
C ALA A 71 4.46 -10.42 -20.38
N VAL A 72 5.05 -10.27 -19.19
CA VAL A 72 4.53 -10.89 -17.96
C VAL A 72 3.22 -10.23 -17.53
N THR A 73 3.08 -8.91 -17.70
CA THR A 73 1.83 -8.19 -17.44
C THR A 73 0.73 -8.71 -18.38
N SER A 74 0.98 -8.74 -19.69
CA SER A 74 0.02 -9.27 -20.67
C SER A 74 -0.36 -10.73 -20.38
N ALA A 75 0.60 -11.58 -20.01
CA ALA A 75 0.32 -12.96 -19.60
C ALA A 75 -0.54 -13.02 -18.32
N SER A 76 -0.31 -12.12 -17.36
CA SER A 76 -1.13 -12.01 -16.15
C SER A 76 -2.55 -11.55 -16.47
N GLU A 77 -2.73 -10.56 -17.34
CA GLU A 77 -4.03 -10.06 -17.80
C GLU A 77 -4.82 -11.17 -18.50
N ASN A 78 -4.18 -11.90 -19.42
CA ASN A 78 -4.78 -13.07 -20.08
C ASN A 78 -5.27 -14.12 -19.09
N ARG A 79 -4.50 -14.36 -18.02
CA ARG A 79 -4.87 -15.34 -17.00
C ARG A 79 -5.99 -14.86 -16.08
N ILE A 80 -6.02 -13.59 -15.73
CA ILE A 80 -6.99 -13.04 -14.76
C ILE A 80 -8.30 -12.66 -15.46
N PHE A 81 -8.24 -11.97 -16.59
CA PHE A 81 -9.40 -11.35 -17.24
C PHE A 81 -10.00 -12.19 -18.36
N TYR A 82 -9.18 -12.89 -19.14
CA TYR A 82 -9.62 -13.53 -20.39
C TYR A 82 -9.73 -15.06 -20.34
N SER A 83 -9.14 -15.70 -19.32
CA SER A 83 -9.15 -17.17 -19.22
C SER A 83 -10.45 -17.71 -18.62
N GLY A 84 -11.38 -18.16 -19.47
CA GLY A 84 -12.64 -18.80 -19.06
C GLY A 84 -12.48 -20.15 -18.35
N ARG A 85 -11.32 -20.81 -18.48
CA ARG A 85 -10.93 -21.97 -17.65
C ARG A 85 -9.90 -21.50 -16.62
N LYS A 86 -10.35 -21.16 -15.40
CA LYS A 86 -9.43 -20.99 -14.27
C LYS A 86 -8.82 -22.37 -14.00
N ALA A 87 -7.62 -22.65 -14.51
CA ALA A 87 -6.85 -23.85 -14.20
C ALA A 87 -6.38 -23.79 -12.73
N ALA A 88 -7.34 -23.85 -11.80
CA ALA A 88 -7.14 -23.66 -10.37
C ALA A 88 -6.33 -24.81 -9.72
N VAL A 89 -6.06 -25.88 -10.47
CA VAL A 89 -5.50 -27.12 -9.95
C VAL A 89 -3.99 -27.06 -9.71
N LEU A 90 -3.25 -26.18 -10.39
CA LEU A 90 -1.77 -26.16 -10.30
C LEU A 90 -1.17 -24.86 -9.76
N THR A 91 -1.72 -23.68 -10.12
CA THR A 91 -1.21 -22.39 -9.62
C THR A 91 -2.33 -21.36 -9.47
N PRO A 92 -2.29 -20.47 -8.45
CA PRO A 92 -3.23 -19.37 -8.32
C PRO A 92 -3.27 -18.51 -9.59
N THR A 93 -4.44 -17.96 -9.94
CA THR A 93 -4.58 -17.07 -11.11
C THR A 93 -3.77 -15.77 -10.98
N THR A 94 -3.48 -15.37 -9.75
CA THR A 94 -2.70 -14.17 -9.40
C THR A 94 -1.20 -14.40 -9.32
N ASN A 95 -0.70 -15.61 -9.62
CA ASN A 95 0.72 -15.92 -9.50
C ASN A 95 1.61 -15.02 -10.39
N LEU A 96 1.14 -14.63 -11.57
CA LEU A 96 1.89 -13.74 -12.45
C LEU A 96 1.89 -12.30 -11.94
N LEU A 97 0.81 -11.84 -11.31
CA LEU A 97 0.77 -10.53 -10.64
C LEU A 97 1.80 -10.45 -9.51
N THR A 98 1.93 -11.51 -8.71
CA THR A 98 2.97 -11.56 -7.67
C THR A 98 4.37 -11.55 -8.27
N ARG A 99 4.60 -12.21 -9.42
CA ARG A 99 5.87 -12.11 -10.15
C ARG A 99 6.15 -10.71 -10.68
N VAL A 100 5.14 -9.99 -11.17
CA VAL A 100 5.29 -8.57 -11.57
C VAL A 100 5.74 -7.74 -10.35
N SER A 101 5.11 -7.94 -9.19
CA SER A 101 5.49 -7.29 -7.93
C SER A 101 6.94 -7.63 -7.50
N ASP A 102 7.34 -8.90 -7.59
CA ASP A 102 8.70 -9.35 -7.27
C ASP A 102 9.75 -8.64 -8.16
N ILE A 103 9.50 -8.58 -9.48
CA ILE A 103 10.38 -7.87 -10.42
C ILE A 103 10.48 -6.40 -10.05
N LEU A 104 9.34 -5.73 -9.80
CA LEU A 104 9.32 -4.30 -9.48
C LEU A 104 10.01 -3.99 -8.17
N SER A 105 9.86 -4.86 -7.17
CA SER A 105 10.46 -4.66 -5.86
C SER A 105 11.99 -4.64 -5.91
N SER A 106 12.57 -5.38 -6.86
CA SER A 106 14.02 -5.35 -7.11
C SER A 106 14.49 -4.05 -7.78
N LEU A 107 13.59 -3.22 -8.35
CA LEU A 107 13.97 -1.96 -9.00
C LEU A 107 14.30 -0.85 -8.01
N GLY A 108 13.96 -0.98 -6.73
CA GLY A 108 14.33 0.00 -5.70
C GLY A 108 15.85 0.26 -5.64
N ASN A 109 16.66 -0.73 -6.02
CA ASN A 109 18.12 -0.63 -6.09
C ASN A 109 18.67 -0.09 -7.42
N ARG A 110 17.79 0.22 -8.39
CA ARG A 110 18.17 0.76 -9.70
C ARG A 110 18.05 2.28 -9.75
N PRO A 111 18.74 2.95 -10.72
CA PRO A 111 18.53 4.36 -10.98
C PRO A 111 17.05 4.71 -11.14
N LEU A 112 16.63 5.84 -10.56
CA LEU A 112 15.23 6.27 -10.54
C LEU A 112 14.59 6.29 -11.94
N VAL A 113 15.34 6.68 -12.97
CA VAL A 113 14.86 6.70 -14.36
C VAL A 113 14.38 5.31 -14.83
N HIS A 114 14.98 4.21 -14.36
CA HIS A 114 14.51 2.87 -14.69
C HIS A 114 13.14 2.61 -14.05
N GLN A 115 12.96 2.99 -12.78
CA GLN A 115 11.68 2.86 -12.07
C GLN A 115 10.59 3.69 -12.77
N MET A 116 10.91 4.94 -13.13
CA MET A 116 10.01 5.85 -13.85
C MET A 116 9.58 5.34 -15.23
N LEU A 117 10.45 4.60 -15.93
CA LEU A 117 10.15 4.06 -17.26
C LEU A 117 9.45 2.69 -17.22
N VAL A 118 9.62 1.92 -16.15
CA VAL A 118 8.99 0.61 -15.99
C VAL A 118 7.62 0.73 -15.33
N TRP A 119 7.46 1.61 -14.34
CA TRP A 119 6.21 1.79 -13.60
C TRP A 119 4.97 1.99 -14.49
N PRO A 120 4.98 2.86 -15.52
CA PRO A 120 3.80 3.07 -16.37
C PRO A 120 3.38 1.83 -17.17
N ILE A 121 4.28 0.87 -17.39
CA ILE A 121 3.99 -0.37 -18.14
C ILE A 121 3.11 -1.31 -17.31
N VAL A 122 3.32 -1.33 -15.99
CA VAL A 122 2.68 -2.28 -15.07
C VAL A 122 1.54 -1.65 -14.28
N CYS A 123 1.53 -0.32 -14.15
CA CYS A 123 0.63 0.43 -13.28
C CYS A 123 -0.85 0.18 -13.60
N SER A 124 -1.22 0.14 -14.89
CA SER A 124 -2.58 -0.16 -15.31
C SER A 124 -3.05 -1.50 -14.76
N HIS A 125 -2.22 -2.55 -14.85
CA HIS A 125 -2.56 -3.88 -14.36
C HIS A 125 -2.83 -3.90 -12.86
N PHE A 126 -2.01 -3.19 -12.06
CA PHE A 126 -2.27 -3.03 -10.62
C PHE A 126 -3.55 -2.27 -10.30
N VAL A 127 -4.04 -1.41 -11.19
CA VAL A 127 -5.34 -0.74 -11.02
C VAL A 127 -6.51 -1.67 -11.40
N HIS A 128 -6.36 -2.50 -12.43
CA HIS A 128 -7.46 -3.31 -12.95
C HIS A 128 -7.72 -4.58 -12.12
N VAL A 129 -6.69 -5.19 -11.53
CA VAL A 129 -6.86 -6.44 -10.75
C VAL A 129 -7.69 -6.23 -9.47
N PRO A 130 -7.46 -5.18 -8.65
CA PRO A 130 -8.31 -4.86 -7.49
C PRO A 130 -9.79 -4.65 -7.81
N ASN A 131 -10.10 -4.23 -9.04
CA ASN A 131 -11.45 -3.92 -9.48
C ASN A 131 -12.21 -5.13 -10.05
N GLN A 132 -11.67 -6.34 -9.91
CA GLN A 132 -12.35 -7.58 -10.29
C GLN A 132 -13.37 -8.02 -9.23
N SER A 133 -14.41 -8.74 -9.67
CA SER A 133 -15.45 -9.27 -8.77
C SER A 133 -14.96 -10.37 -7.82
N ASP A 134 -13.81 -10.98 -8.08
CA ASP A 134 -13.23 -12.03 -7.26
C ASP A 134 -12.47 -11.41 -6.07
N MET A 135 -13.05 -11.50 -4.87
CA MET A 135 -12.51 -10.93 -3.63
C MET A 135 -11.06 -11.37 -3.34
N ILE A 136 -10.67 -12.60 -3.68
CA ILE A 136 -9.30 -13.09 -3.46
C ILE A 136 -8.35 -12.36 -4.41
N GLN A 137 -8.75 -12.18 -5.66
CA GLN A 137 -7.93 -11.47 -6.65
C GLN A 137 -7.81 -10.00 -6.29
N SER A 138 -8.91 -9.37 -5.86
CA SER A 138 -8.87 -7.98 -5.43
C SER A 138 -7.88 -7.79 -4.27
N ARG A 139 -8.02 -8.63 -3.23
CA ARG A 139 -7.16 -8.58 -2.05
C ARG A 139 -5.68 -8.76 -2.39
N VAL A 140 -5.36 -9.74 -3.23
CA VAL A 140 -3.99 -9.99 -3.68
C VAL A 140 -3.47 -8.84 -4.53
N GLY A 141 -4.32 -8.21 -5.35
CA GLY A 141 -3.97 -7.04 -6.14
C GLY A 141 -3.56 -5.84 -5.28
N VAL A 142 -4.33 -5.52 -4.24
CA VAL A 142 -4.01 -4.43 -3.31
C VAL A 142 -2.71 -4.72 -2.53
N ILE A 143 -2.49 -5.97 -2.09
CA ILE A 143 -1.24 -6.37 -1.41
C ILE A 143 -0.04 -6.24 -2.36
N ALA A 144 -0.14 -6.79 -3.57
CA ALA A 144 0.94 -6.73 -4.54
C ALA A 144 1.31 -5.28 -4.91
N LEU A 145 0.31 -4.42 -5.06
CA LEU A 145 0.52 -2.98 -5.24
C LEU A 145 1.22 -2.34 -4.03
N SER A 146 0.76 -2.64 -2.81
CA SER A 146 1.35 -2.17 -1.56
C SER A 146 2.82 -2.55 -1.42
N ASP A 147 3.16 -3.81 -1.68
CA ASP A 147 4.52 -4.35 -1.56
C ASP A 147 5.44 -3.71 -2.61
N THR A 148 4.93 -3.53 -3.83
CA THR A 148 5.65 -2.82 -4.90
C THR A 148 5.90 -1.36 -4.53
N ILE A 149 4.90 -0.63 -4.05
CA ILE A 149 5.10 0.78 -3.67
C ILE A 149 6.05 0.86 -2.46
N SER A 150 5.92 -0.05 -1.50
CA SER A 150 6.79 -0.10 -0.32
C SER A 150 8.28 -0.21 -0.65
N SER A 151 8.62 -0.89 -1.74
CA SER A 151 10.00 -1.08 -2.19
C SER A 151 10.48 0.05 -3.11
N LEU A 152 9.58 0.71 -3.84
CA LEU A 152 9.91 1.80 -4.77
C LEU A 152 9.90 3.19 -4.12
N ILE A 153 9.13 3.39 -3.04
CA ILE A 153 9.01 4.70 -2.38
C ILE A 153 10.38 5.18 -1.91
N LEU A 154 10.74 6.43 -2.18
CA LEU A 154 12.07 6.96 -1.85
C LEU A 154 12.01 8.37 -1.28
N ALA A 155 13.09 8.81 -0.64
CA ALA A 155 13.24 10.21 -0.25
C ALA A 155 13.49 11.08 -1.51
N GLU A 156 12.42 11.64 -2.06
CA GLU A 156 12.43 12.34 -3.35
C GLU A 156 13.07 13.72 -3.30
N SER A 157 13.92 14.03 -4.27
CA SER A 157 14.50 15.38 -4.43
C SER A 157 13.42 16.42 -4.73
N GLN A 158 13.66 17.67 -4.35
CA GLN A 158 12.74 18.77 -4.63
C GLN A 158 12.44 18.85 -6.14
N GLY A 159 11.17 19.02 -6.48
CA GLY A 159 10.70 19.07 -7.87
C GLY A 159 10.37 17.71 -8.51
N LEU A 160 10.72 16.60 -7.87
CA LEU A 160 10.27 15.26 -8.29
C LEU A 160 8.93 14.92 -7.63
N CYS A 161 8.07 14.21 -8.38
CA CYS A 161 6.75 13.75 -7.90
C CYS A 161 6.52 12.27 -8.24
N PHE A 162 7.57 11.45 -8.17
CA PHE A 162 7.49 10.01 -8.43
C PHE A 162 6.63 9.27 -7.39
N ASN A 163 6.75 9.56 -6.10
CA ASN A 163 5.92 8.96 -5.05
C ASN A 163 4.44 9.33 -5.23
N GLN A 164 4.14 10.53 -5.74
CA GLN A 164 2.79 10.90 -6.14
C GLN A 164 2.24 9.92 -7.20
N MET A 165 3.06 9.58 -8.21
CA MET A 165 2.70 8.61 -9.25
C MET A 165 2.62 7.17 -8.72
N LEU A 166 3.46 6.81 -7.74
CA LEU A 166 3.41 5.49 -7.10
C LEU A 166 2.12 5.28 -6.30
N VAL A 167 1.66 6.30 -5.57
CA VAL A 167 0.47 6.22 -4.71
C VAL A 167 -0.84 6.42 -5.49
N ALA A 168 -0.80 7.06 -6.67
CA ALA A 168 -1.97 7.36 -7.51
C ALA A 168 -2.91 6.19 -7.82
N PRO A 169 -2.41 4.95 -8.03
CA PRO A 169 -3.27 3.79 -8.22
C PRO A 169 -4.26 3.55 -7.09
N PHE A 170 -3.89 3.79 -5.82
CA PHE A 170 -4.83 3.59 -4.71
C PHE A 170 -6.04 4.51 -4.80
N GLN A 171 -5.83 5.78 -5.18
CA GLN A 171 -6.93 6.70 -5.43
C GLN A 171 -7.79 6.22 -6.60
N THR A 172 -7.15 5.80 -7.69
CA THR A 172 -7.85 5.33 -8.90
C THR A 172 -8.72 4.11 -8.61
N ILE A 173 -8.21 3.16 -7.82
CA ILE A 173 -8.97 1.97 -7.39
C ILE A 173 -10.12 2.40 -6.48
N ALA A 174 -9.84 3.18 -5.43
CA ALA A 174 -10.86 3.59 -4.45
C ALA A 174 -12.04 4.36 -5.08
N CYS A 175 -11.75 5.18 -6.10
CA CYS A 175 -12.73 5.94 -6.87
C CYS A 175 -13.47 5.13 -7.94
N SER A 176 -13.06 3.88 -8.21
CA SER A 176 -13.74 3.03 -9.19
C SER A 176 -15.15 2.69 -8.71
N GLU A 177 -16.10 2.72 -9.65
CA GLU A 177 -17.49 2.30 -9.42
C GLU A 177 -17.58 0.82 -9.02
N THR A 178 -16.63 -0.01 -9.47
CA THR A 178 -16.58 -1.45 -9.17
C THR A 178 -15.80 -1.79 -7.90
N CYS A 179 -15.25 -0.79 -7.19
CA CYS A 179 -14.47 -1.04 -5.98
C CYS A 179 -15.40 -1.44 -4.82
N SER A 180 -15.19 -2.64 -4.28
CA SER A 180 -15.93 -3.14 -3.13
C SER A 180 -15.56 -2.38 -1.85
N PRO A 181 -16.45 -2.32 -0.83
CA PRO A 181 -16.14 -1.69 0.46
C PRO A 181 -14.95 -2.36 1.15
N GLU A 182 -14.82 -3.69 1.07
CA GLU A 182 -13.68 -4.43 1.66
C GLU A 182 -12.36 -4.04 0.99
N THR A 183 -12.39 -3.81 -0.33
CA THR A 183 -11.22 -3.33 -1.08
C THR A 183 -10.84 -1.92 -0.64
N ARG A 184 -11.83 -1.03 -0.40
CA ARG A 184 -11.58 0.33 0.13
C ARG A 184 -10.99 0.29 1.54
N GLU A 185 -11.54 -0.53 2.43
CA GLU A 185 -11.01 -0.73 3.78
C GLU A 185 -9.55 -1.21 3.74
N GLN A 186 -9.25 -2.18 2.88
CA GLN A 186 -7.89 -2.69 2.70
C GLN A 186 -6.93 -1.60 2.18
N ILE A 187 -7.37 -0.76 1.25
CA ILE A 187 -6.57 0.38 0.77
C ILE A 187 -6.29 1.34 1.93
N VAL A 188 -7.30 1.69 2.73
CA VAL A 188 -7.11 2.58 3.88
C VAL A 188 -6.15 1.97 4.91
N ALA A 189 -6.23 0.66 5.17
CA ALA A 189 -5.31 -0.04 6.06
C ALA A 189 -3.86 0.00 5.54
N VAL A 190 -3.65 -0.22 4.24
CA VAL A 190 -2.32 -0.12 3.59
C VAL A 190 -1.76 1.30 3.67
N LEU A 191 -2.58 2.31 3.37
CA LEU A 191 -2.14 3.71 3.47
C LEU A 191 -1.79 4.08 4.91
N ALA A 192 -2.55 3.57 5.88
CA ALA A 192 -2.23 3.76 7.29
C ALA A 192 -0.89 3.12 7.69
N ASP A 193 -0.57 1.95 7.15
CA ASP A 193 0.74 1.32 7.34
C ASP A 193 1.87 2.16 6.75
N PHE A 194 1.70 2.71 5.55
CA PHE A 194 2.70 3.60 4.94
C PHE A 194 2.99 4.83 5.79
N VAL A 195 1.94 5.46 6.32
CA VAL A 195 2.08 6.60 7.22
C VAL A 195 2.84 6.22 8.48
N LYS A 196 2.55 5.04 9.06
CA LYS A 196 3.21 4.57 10.28
C LYS A 196 4.67 4.16 10.07
N THR A 197 5.01 3.61 8.91
CA THR A 197 6.31 2.94 8.68
C THR A 197 7.26 3.70 7.75
N LYS A 198 6.76 4.63 6.92
CA LYS A 198 7.53 5.29 5.86
C LYS A 198 7.26 6.80 5.73
N SER A 199 6.71 7.45 6.76
CA SER A 199 6.26 8.87 6.71
C SER A 199 7.31 9.86 6.21
N ASP A 200 8.58 9.67 6.58
CA ASP A 200 9.74 10.46 6.16
C ASP A 200 9.99 10.37 4.65
N ARG A 201 9.66 9.23 4.04
CA ARG A 201 9.88 8.94 2.61
C ARG A 201 8.69 9.27 1.73
N ILE A 202 7.49 9.50 2.26
CA ILE A 202 6.28 9.68 1.43
C ILE A 202 6.40 10.87 0.48
N GLY A 203 6.97 12.00 0.93
CA GLY A 203 7.24 13.16 0.07
C GLY A 203 6.02 13.63 -0.72
N SER A 204 6.15 13.71 -2.06
CA SER A 204 5.04 14.14 -2.94
C SER A 204 3.80 13.24 -2.85
N GLY A 205 3.94 12.00 -2.37
CA GLY A 205 2.87 11.03 -2.19
C GLY A 205 1.79 11.45 -1.19
N TRP A 206 2.09 12.37 -0.26
CA TRP A 206 1.15 12.81 0.77
C TRP A 206 -0.14 13.39 0.17
N LYS A 207 -0.02 14.17 -0.91
CA LYS A 207 -1.17 14.78 -1.59
C LYS A 207 -2.12 13.72 -2.13
N THR A 208 -1.59 12.72 -2.81
CA THR A 208 -2.39 11.62 -3.36
C THR A 208 -2.98 10.75 -2.26
N LEU A 209 -2.21 10.45 -1.21
CA LEU A 209 -2.66 9.66 -0.07
C LEU A 209 -3.90 10.28 0.57
N PHE A 210 -3.85 11.57 0.90
CA PHE A 210 -5.02 12.27 1.45
C PHE A 210 -6.14 12.41 0.41
N GLY A 211 -5.81 12.57 -0.88
CA GLY A 211 -6.79 12.50 -1.96
C GLY A 211 -7.57 11.18 -1.97
N THR A 212 -6.89 10.05 -1.76
CA THR A 212 -7.51 8.73 -1.61
C THR A 212 -8.40 8.65 -0.38
N LEU A 213 -7.91 9.07 0.80
CA LEU A 213 -8.69 9.02 2.04
C LEU A 213 -9.97 9.87 1.95
N ARG A 214 -9.87 11.05 1.32
CA ARG A 214 -11.04 11.89 1.04
C ARG A 214 -12.04 11.18 0.14
N ALA A 215 -11.58 10.57 -0.95
CA ALA A 215 -12.44 9.87 -1.89
C ALA A 215 -13.17 8.69 -1.25
N VAL A 216 -12.49 7.90 -0.43
CA VAL A 216 -13.09 6.79 0.31
C VAL A 216 -14.17 7.29 1.27
N ARG A 217 -13.93 8.39 2.00
CA ARG A 217 -14.93 8.97 2.89
C ARG A 217 -16.18 9.46 2.14
N THR A 218 -16.01 10.04 0.96
CA THR A 218 -17.15 10.54 0.18
C THR A 218 -17.93 9.44 -0.54
N SER A 219 -17.43 8.21 -0.55
CA SER A 219 -18.21 7.06 -1.04
C SER A 219 -19.27 6.67 -0.02
N GLU A 220 -20.42 6.14 -0.46
CA GLU A 220 -21.58 5.75 0.38
C GLU A 220 -21.29 4.61 1.39
N VAL A 221 -20.02 4.37 1.71
CA VAL A 221 -19.59 3.40 2.70
C VAL A 221 -19.78 3.99 4.09
N ASP A 222 -20.96 3.76 4.68
CA ASP A 222 -21.28 4.08 6.07
C ASP A 222 -20.61 3.09 7.06
N ASP A 223 -19.33 2.78 6.81
CA ASP A 223 -18.57 1.88 7.66
C ASP A 223 -17.73 2.69 8.66
N ALA A 224 -18.13 2.61 9.93
CA ALA A 224 -17.40 3.20 11.04
C ALA A 224 -15.93 2.77 11.05
N SER A 225 -15.59 1.55 10.62
CA SER A 225 -14.21 1.02 10.60
C SER A 225 -13.28 1.85 9.71
N VAL A 226 -13.76 2.22 8.52
CA VAL A 226 -13.04 3.03 7.53
C VAL A 226 -12.85 4.44 8.07
N HIS A 227 -13.89 5.02 8.66
CA HIS A 227 -13.80 6.31 9.33
C HIS A 227 -12.74 6.29 10.43
N TRP A 228 -12.79 5.35 11.39
CA TRP A 228 -11.82 5.27 12.47
C TRP A 228 -10.38 5.15 11.97
N THR A 229 -10.15 4.38 10.90
CA THR A 229 -8.80 4.20 10.36
C THR A 229 -8.28 5.50 9.73
N VAL A 230 -9.12 6.25 9.00
CA VAL A 230 -8.77 7.60 8.50
C VAL A 230 -8.36 8.52 9.68
N LEU A 231 -9.06 8.42 10.80
CA LEU A 231 -8.75 9.23 11.99
C LEU A 231 -7.44 8.85 12.64
N ASP A 232 -7.15 7.56 12.73
CA ASP A 232 -5.88 7.07 13.24
C ASP A 232 -4.71 7.56 12.37
N VAL A 233 -4.88 7.60 11.04
CA VAL A 233 -3.87 8.14 10.12
C VAL A 233 -3.63 9.62 10.38
N ILE A 234 -4.71 10.42 10.42
CA ILE A 234 -4.61 11.86 10.66
C ILE A 234 -3.98 12.11 12.04
N GLY A 235 -4.48 11.46 13.08
CA GLY A 235 -3.97 11.57 14.45
C GLY A 235 -2.50 11.20 14.56
N TYR A 236 -2.06 10.14 13.85
CA TYR A 236 -0.64 9.77 13.79
C TYR A 236 0.21 10.89 13.17
N VAL A 237 -0.19 11.47 12.03
CA VAL A 237 0.56 12.55 11.36
C VAL A 237 0.71 13.77 12.27
N TYR A 238 -0.36 14.18 12.96
CA TYR A 238 -0.29 15.27 13.93
C TYR A 238 0.61 14.93 15.12
N SER A 239 0.56 13.68 15.62
CA SER A 239 1.41 13.23 16.73
C SER A 239 2.90 13.22 16.37
N GLN A 240 3.27 12.82 15.15
CA GLN A 240 4.66 12.85 14.69
C GLN A 240 5.15 14.29 14.49
N SER A 241 4.32 15.14 13.87
CA SER A 241 4.64 16.56 13.69
C SER A 241 4.84 17.27 15.02
N PHE A 242 4.02 16.96 16.04
CA PHE A 242 4.19 17.48 17.39
C PHE A 242 5.51 17.03 18.05
N ARG A 243 5.95 15.78 17.79
CA ARG A 243 7.23 15.28 18.31
C ARG A 243 8.44 15.94 17.66
N GLU A 244 8.38 16.21 16.35
CA GLU A 244 9.48 16.87 15.63
C GLU A 244 9.59 18.37 15.98
N LEU A 245 8.46 19.03 16.26
CA LEU A 245 8.43 20.44 16.64
C LEU A 245 8.82 20.63 18.11
N GLN A 246 10.12 20.72 18.39
CA GLN A 246 10.68 21.05 19.71
C GLN A 246 10.30 22.46 20.24
N THR A 247 9.54 23.26 19.47
CA THR A 247 9.19 24.65 19.81
C THR A 247 7.71 24.79 20.17
N LYS A 248 7.44 25.41 21.33
CA LYS A 248 6.10 25.58 21.90
C LYS A 248 5.12 26.32 20.97
N ASP A 249 5.60 27.28 20.18
CA ASP A 249 4.75 28.09 19.29
C ASP A 249 4.23 27.32 18.06
N ALA A 250 5.05 26.45 17.48
CA ALA A 250 4.64 25.63 16.34
C ALA A 250 3.69 24.50 16.77
N ALA A 251 3.95 23.92 17.95
CA ALA A 251 3.04 22.97 18.60
C ALA A 251 1.66 23.59 18.88
N LEU A 252 1.60 24.83 19.38
CA LEU A 252 0.35 25.57 19.59
C LEU A 252 -0.45 25.80 18.29
N ARG A 253 0.23 26.02 17.16
CA ARG A 253 -0.42 26.15 15.83
C ARG A 253 -1.04 24.84 15.34
N LEU A 254 -0.57 23.69 15.82
CA LEU A 254 -1.14 22.37 15.52
C LEU A 254 -2.31 22.00 16.43
N ILE A 255 -2.41 22.60 17.62
CA ILE A 255 -3.49 22.33 18.58
C ILE A 255 -4.84 22.72 18.00
N THR A 256 -4.98 23.90 17.40
CA THR A 256 -6.28 24.36 16.88
C THR A 256 -6.80 23.47 15.74
N PRO A 257 -6.00 23.11 14.71
CA PRO A 257 -6.41 22.12 13.70
C PRO A 257 -6.72 20.75 14.30
N THR A 258 -5.85 20.20 15.16
CA THR A 258 -6.05 18.89 15.78
C THR A 258 -7.31 18.84 16.66
N TYR A 259 -7.56 19.91 17.42
CA TYR A 259 -8.74 20.06 18.26
C TYR A 259 -10.01 20.26 17.43
N THR A 260 -9.93 20.98 16.31
CA THR A 260 -11.05 21.14 15.37
C THR A 260 -11.39 19.83 14.66
N VAL A 261 -10.37 19.03 14.31
CA VAL A 261 -10.52 17.66 13.80
C VAL A 261 -11.24 16.82 14.85
N ILE A 262 -10.70 16.73 16.06
CA ILE A 262 -11.28 15.96 17.18
C ILE A 262 -12.73 16.38 17.46
N LEU A 263 -13.01 17.67 17.68
CA LEU A 263 -14.35 18.15 18.02
C LEU A 263 -15.41 17.84 16.97
N ASN A 264 -15.07 17.92 15.68
CA ASN A 264 -16.03 17.67 14.62
C ASN A 264 -16.27 16.18 14.37
N LEU A 265 -15.25 15.34 14.60
CA LEU A 265 -15.38 13.88 14.52
C LEU A 265 -16.23 13.29 15.64
N PHE A 266 -16.30 13.97 16.79
CA PHE A 266 -17.16 13.58 17.91
C PHE A 266 -18.53 14.28 17.90
N ARG A 267 -18.80 15.16 16.92
CA ARG A 267 -20.11 15.84 16.75
C ARG A 267 -20.98 15.25 15.65
N THR A 268 -20.47 14.35 14.81
CA THR A 268 -21.32 13.51 13.93
C THR A 268 -22.20 12.64 14.81
N VAL A 269 -23.51 12.90 14.77
CA VAL A 269 -24.54 12.45 15.72
C VAL A 269 -24.71 10.91 15.79
N HIS A 270 -24.05 10.13 14.94
CA HIS A 270 -24.26 8.68 14.83
C HIS A 270 -23.33 7.79 15.67
N ILE A 271 -22.29 8.32 16.34
CA ILE A 271 -21.48 7.50 17.27
C ILE A 271 -21.22 8.23 18.59
N ALA A 272 -22.21 8.23 19.48
CA ALA A 272 -21.97 8.53 20.88
C ALA A 272 -21.20 7.36 21.52
N ASN A 273 -19.89 7.52 21.76
CA ASN A 273 -19.14 6.59 22.60
C ASN A 273 -18.49 7.32 23.79
N PRO A 274 -19.11 7.25 25.00
CA PRO A 274 -18.59 7.87 26.22
C PRO A 274 -17.23 7.33 26.69
N ASN A 275 -16.73 6.23 26.13
CA ASN A 275 -15.54 5.52 26.65
C ASN A 275 -14.20 6.03 26.09
N LEU A 276 -14.19 6.99 25.15
CA LEU A 276 -12.96 7.36 24.42
C LEU A 276 -12.12 8.45 25.10
N LEU A 277 -12.73 9.35 25.87
CA LEU A 277 -11.97 10.29 26.73
C LEU A 277 -11.13 9.53 27.77
N HIS A 278 -11.58 8.34 28.18
CA HIS A 278 -10.90 7.53 29.18
C HIS A 278 -9.72 6.70 28.63
N ARG A 279 -9.67 6.43 27.32
CA ARG A 279 -8.58 5.66 26.68
C ARG A 279 -7.39 6.51 26.25
N TYR A 280 -7.63 7.77 25.88
CA TYR A 280 -6.55 8.70 25.48
C TYR A 280 -5.88 9.40 26.68
N GLY A 281 -6.54 9.44 27.86
CA GLY A 281 -5.97 10.03 29.08
C GLY A 281 -4.75 9.30 29.67
N ASN A 282 -4.50 8.03 29.29
CA ASN A 282 -3.47 7.19 29.94
C ASN A 282 -2.31 6.75 29.03
N LYS A 283 -2.16 7.32 27.82
CA LYS A 283 -1.12 6.89 26.86
C LYS A 283 -0.25 8.01 26.25
N PHE A 284 -0.17 9.17 26.91
CA PHE A 284 0.89 10.14 26.64
C PHE A 284 1.93 10.09 27.76
N PRO A 285 3.01 9.29 27.64
CA PRO A 285 4.19 9.53 28.46
C PRO A 285 4.76 10.89 28.05
N ILE A 286 4.85 11.79 29.02
CA ILE A 286 5.69 12.99 28.93
C ILE A 286 7.13 12.49 28.76
N PRO A 287 7.88 12.85 27.69
CA PRO A 287 9.22 12.32 27.51
C PRO A 287 10.19 12.98 28.49
N GLU A 288 10.89 12.16 29.27
CA GLU A 288 12.15 12.55 29.89
C GLU A 288 13.17 12.90 28.80
N ARG A 289 13.93 13.98 29.02
CA ARG A 289 14.93 14.51 28.09
C ARG A 289 15.98 13.45 27.78
N LEU A 290 16.10 13.04 26.52
CA LEU A 290 17.25 12.31 26.00
C LEU A 290 18.21 13.25 25.25
N PRO A 291 19.52 12.98 25.27
CA PRO A 291 20.54 13.90 24.80
C PRO A 291 20.56 13.98 23.28
N SER A 292 20.77 15.20 22.81
CA SER A 292 20.93 15.60 21.41
C SER A 292 22.06 14.83 20.73
N ASN A 293 21.76 14.11 19.64
CA ASN A 293 22.77 13.77 18.66
C ASN A 293 22.23 13.83 17.22
N GLN A 294 22.97 14.65 16.45
CA GLN A 294 23.12 14.77 14.99
C GLN A 294 21.89 14.94 14.10
N MET A 295 21.86 16.12 13.47
CA MET A 295 20.88 16.59 12.51
C MET A 295 21.01 15.88 11.16
N ASP A 296 19.93 15.20 10.77
CA ASP A 296 19.51 15.05 9.38
C ASP A 296 18.06 15.61 9.19
N GLY A 297 17.69 16.57 10.05
CA GLY A 297 16.30 16.96 10.32
C GLY A 297 15.66 17.95 9.35
N GLY A 298 16.36 18.40 8.30
CA GLY A 298 15.83 19.43 7.41
C GLY A 298 14.74 18.96 6.45
N ARG A 299 14.79 17.67 6.05
CA ARG A 299 13.92 17.12 4.99
C ARG A 299 12.70 16.38 5.53
N SER A 300 12.81 15.73 6.70
CA SER A 300 11.67 15.13 7.40
C SER A 300 10.64 16.19 7.81
N ASP A 301 11.11 17.32 8.35
CA ASP A 301 10.26 18.43 8.81
C ASP A 301 9.44 19.04 7.67
N ALA A 302 10.03 19.19 6.47
CA ALA A 302 9.31 19.72 5.30
C ALA A 302 8.18 18.78 4.83
N ASN A 303 8.44 17.47 4.82
CA ASN A 303 7.47 16.46 4.42
C ASN A 303 6.31 16.37 5.42
N LEU A 304 6.60 16.40 6.73
CA LEU A 304 5.55 16.39 7.76
C LEU A 304 4.72 17.69 7.77
N ARG A 305 5.35 18.86 7.60
CA ARG A 305 4.62 20.14 7.48
C ARG A 305 3.67 20.14 6.29
N GLN A 306 4.11 19.61 5.15
CA GLN A 306 3.26 19.44 3.98
C GLN A 306 2.08 18.51 4.29
N ALA A 307 2.33 17.36 4.93
CA ALA A 307 1.29 16.41 5.33
C ALA A 307 0.25 17.05 6.27
N VAL A 308 0.69 17.81 7.28
CA VAL A 308 -0.18 18.57 8.18
C VAL A 308 -1.04 19.58 7.42
N GLY A 309 -0.44 20.34 6.50
CA GLY A 309 -1.18 21.33 5.71
C GLY A 309 -2.28 20.69 4.87
N ILE A 310 -1.96 19.59 4.19
CA ILE A 310 -2.94 18.84 3.38
C ILE A 310 -4.02 18.20 4.27
N SER A 311 -3.65 17.61 5.39
CA SER A 311 -4.60 17.03 6.36
C SER A 311 -5.58 18.07 6.88
N THR A 312 -5.07 19.25 7.24
CA THR A 312 -5.88 20.37 7.74
C THR A 312 -6.87 20.83 6.69
N GLN A 313 -6.43 21.01 5.44
CA GLN A 313 -7.30 21.42 4.34
C GLN A 313 -8.36 20.35 4.03
N MET A 314 -7.98 19.06 4.03
CA MET A 314 -8.92 17.97 3.81
C MET A 314 -10.05 17.98 4.84
N VAL A 315 -9.71 18.26 6.10
CA VAL A 315 -10.70 18.38 7.18
C VAL A 315 -11.60 19.59 6.96
N VAL A 316 -11.06 20.75 6.59
CA VAL A 316 -11.86 21.94 6.27
C VAL A 316 -12.83 21.66 5.12
N ASP A 317 -12.37 21.03 4.04
CA ASP A 317 -13.20 20.70 2.88
C ASP A 317 -14.32 19.73 3.22
N ILE A 318 -14.01 18.71 4.03
CA ILE A 318 -14.98 17.79 4.61
C ILE A 318 -16.08 18.55 5.37
N LEU A 319 -15.70 19.54 6.19
CA LEU A 319 -16.64 20.33 6.98
C LEU A 319 -17.55 21.18 6.08
N SER A 320 -17.02 21.71 4.97
CA SER A 320 -17.80 22.49 4.02
C SER A 320 -18.85 21.66 3.27
N LEU A 321 -18.59 20.37 3.04
CA LEU A 321 -19.54 19.46 2.37
C LEU A 321 -20.66 19.02 3.31
N ASP A 322 -20.36 18.72 4.59
CA ASP A 322 -21.38 18.39 5.60
C ASP A 322 -22.29 19.59 5.92
N GLN A 323 -21.76 20.81 5.85
CA GLN A 323 -22.54 22.03 6.12
C GLN A 323 -23.72 22.25 5.15
N SER A 324 -23.72 21.68 3.94
CA SER A 324 -24.86 21.80 3.02
C SER A 324 -26.12 21.06 3.50
N TYR A 325 -25.97 20.01 4.29
CA TYR A 325 -27.11 19.31 4.92
C TYR A 325 -27.58 19.98 6.22
N TYR A 326 -26.69 20.71 6.91
CA TYR A 326 -26.99 21.31 8.22
C TYR A 326 -27.34 22.80 8.17
N LEU A 327 -26.98 23.55 7.11
CA LEU A 327 -27.41 24.96 6.99
C LEU A 327 -28.93 25.09 6.87
N HIS A 328 -29.62 24.11 6.28
CA HIS A 328 -31.08 24.12 6.19
C HIS A 328 -31.74 23.91 7.56
N PHE A 329 -31.08 23.19 8.49
CA PHE A 329 -31.57 23.01 9.86
C PHE A 329 -31.19 24.17 10.79
N TYR A 330 -30.00 24.76 10.60
CA TYR A 330 -29.52 25.87 11.43
C TYR A 330 -30.25 27.20 11.11
N VAL A 331 -30.60 27.44 9.84
CA VAL A 331 -31.42 28.62 9.47
C VAL A 331 -32.86 28.52 10.00
N LEU A 332 -33.42 27.32 10.14
CA LEU A 332 -34.75 27.11 10.74
C LEU A 332 -34.75 27.20 12.28
N SER A 333 -33.62 26.98 12.95
CA SER A 333 -33.53 27.03 14.41
C SER A 333 -33.01 28.36 14.96
N VAL A 334 -32.36 29.20 14.14
CA VAL A 334 -31.94 30.57 14.52
C VAL A 334 -33.00 31.63 14.19
N VAL A 335 -34.06 31.29 13.45
CA VAL A 335 -35.19 32.22 13.16
C VAL A 335 -36.36 32.03 14.14
N ASN A 336 -36.26 31.17 15.16
CA ASN A 336 -37.38 30.90 16.07
C ASN A 336 -37.07 30.76 17.57
N VAL A 337 -35.94 31.29 18.07
CA VAL A 337 -35.68 31.55 19.50
C VAL A 337 -34.76 32.78 19.62
#